data_AF-A0A9N8MKX8-F1
#
_entry.id   AF-A0A9N8MKX8-F1
#
_cell.length_a   1.000
_cell.length_b   1.000
_cell.length_c   1.000
_cell.angle_alpha   90.00
_cell.angle_beta   90.00
_cell.angle_gamma   90.00
#
_symmetry.space_group_name_H-M   'P 1'
#
loop_
_entity.id
_entity.type
_entity.pdbx_description
1 polymer ?
#
loop_
_entity_poly.entity_id
_entity_poly.type
_entity_poly.pdbx_seq_one_letter_code
_entity_poly.pdbx_strand_id
1 'polypeptide(L)'
;MEKHGQIEIKVSGKIGNVDINPDNFDIKELVSILNNVDDLLYSGDKKNRPLISYDIKEGSVRNIFKTGIQYIYSFNAVLGLISHTNTIDYLDLTTAKAIENLQDLAKKKDFAFDISTSLEGSNNIRIDKFSDFKRTDVIWAEAEFYFYGKITNAGGKDKANIHLLTDEYGTVRIQTPISFLEQQEENILYKSLGVRAKGNQHSENGEIDFTNLEFIELIDYNPIFDENYLKKLRDKAKQSWLSGINPDEWLRQIRGNYES
;
A
#
# COMPACT_ATOMS: atom_id res chain seq x y z
N MET A 1 11.89 -16.83 23.51
CA MET A 1 12.90 -16.17 22.66
C MET A 1 12.25 -15.91 21.32
N GLU A 2 12.22 -14.66 20.86
CA GLU A 2 11.84 -14.40 19.47
C GLU A 2 12.84 -15.09 18.55
N LYS A 3 12.32 -15.86 17.59
CA LYS A 3 13.16 -16.44 16.54
C LYS A 3 13.43 -15.36 15.51
N HIS A 4 14.68 -15.22 15.10
CA HIS A 4 15.08 -14.30 14.04
C HIS A 4 15.46 -15.08 12.78
N GLY A 5 15.35 -14.42 11.63
CA GLY A 5 15.93 -14.88 10.37
C GLY A 5 16.53 -13.70 9.61
N GLN A 6 16.97 -13.96 8.39
CA GLN A 6 17.63 -12.96 7.55
C GLN A 6 17.09 -12.92 6.13
N ILE A 7 17.14 -11.73 5.55
CA ILE A 7 17.06 -11.48 4.12
C ILE A 7 18.45 -11.13 3.64
N GLU A 8 18.83 -11.68 2.48
CA GLU A 8 20.06 -11.35 1.80
C GLU A 8 19.74 -10.71 0.44
N ILE A 9 20.28 -9.52 0.21
CA ILE A 9 20.38 -8.90 -1.11
C ILE A 9 21.86 -8.85 -1.50
N LYS A 10 22.25 -9.74 -2.40
CA LYS A 10 23.59 -9.75 -2.97
C LYS A 10 23.60 -8.90 -4.24
N VAL A 11 24.41 -7.85 -4.25
CA VAL A 11 24.61 -6.99 -5.43
C VAL A 11 25.91 -7.38 -6.12
N SER A 12 25.82 -7.67 -7.42
CA SER A 12 26.96 -7.92 -8.29
C SER A 12 26.93 -6.98 -9.49
N GLY A 13 28.10 -6.64 -10.04
CA GLY A 13 28.24 -5.64 -11.09
C GLY A 13 29.63 -5.02 -11.09
N LYS A 14 29.81 -3.98 -11.91
CA LYS A 14 31.08 -3.25 -12.03
C LYS A 14 30.86 -1.75 -11.97
N ILE A 15 31.83 -1.03 -11.40
CA ILE A 15 31.96 0.42 -11.53
C ILE A 15 33.18 0.66 -12.42
N GLY A 16 32.94 1.06 -13.67
CA GLY A 16 33.98 1.05 -14.70
C GLY A 16 34.46 -0.39 -14.95
N ASN A 17 35.75 -0.65 -14.69
CA ASN A 17 36.36 -1.97 -14.87
C ASN A 17 36.54 -2.76 -13.56
N VAL A 18 36.14 -2.20 -12.42
CA VAL A 18 36.35 -2.80 -11.10
C VAL A 18 35.05 -3.44 -10.62
N ASP A 19 35.13 -4.68 -10.13
CA ASP A 19 33.99 -5.36 -9.53
C ASP A 19 33.54 -4.63 -8.25
N ILE A 20 32.24 -4.58 -8.04
CA ILE A 20 31.70 -3.97 -6.83
C ILE A 20 31.96 -4.86 -5.61
N ASN A 21 32.33 -4.21 -4.51
CA ASN A 21 32.59 -4.79 -3.21
C ASN A 21 32.20 -3.76 -2.13
N PRO A 22 32.09 -4.18 -0.85
CA PRO A 22 31.71 -3.26 0.23
C PRO A 22 32.54 -1.96 0.30
N ASP A 23 33.82 -1.98 -0.08
CA ASP A 23 34.71 -0.82 -0.01
C ASP A 23 34.43 0.23 -1.10
N ASN A 24 33.85 -0.17 -2.24
CA ASN A 24 33.58 0.72 -3.37
C ASN A 24 32.08 0.88 -3.68
N PHE A 25 31.21 0.35 -2.82
CA PHE A 25 29.77 0.48 -2.97
C PHE A 25 29.31 1.85 -2.46
N ASP A 26 28.79 2.67 -3.37
CA ASP A 26 28.40 4.05 -3.03
C ASP A 26 27.21 4.08 -2.06
N ILE A 27 27.28 5.05 -1.14
CA ILE A 27 26.32 5.21 -0.06
C ILE A 27 24.89 5.45 -0.55
N LYS A 28 24.69 6.05 -1.73
CA LYS A 28 23.35 6.28 -2.29
C LYS A 28 22.68 4.97 -2.70
N GLU A 29 23.43 4.07 -3.29
CA GLU A 29 22.98 2.73 -3.65
C GLU A 29 22.69 1.91 -2.39
N LEU A 30 23.52 2.04 -1.35
CA LEU A 30 23.24 1.45 -0.04
C LEU A 30 21.93 1.96 0.55
N VAL A 31 21.74 3.29 0.64
CA VAL A 31 20.50 3.90 1.15
C VAL A 31 19.28 3.42 0.35
N SER A 32 19.41 3.32 -0.99
CA SER A 32 18.36 2.77 -1.84
C SER A 32 18.00 1.33 -1.44
N ILE A 33 18.99 0.46 -1.24
CA ILE A 33 18.73 -0.94 -0.81
C ILE A 33 18.09 -0.98 0.57
N LEU A 34 18.57 -0.17 1.52
CA LEU A 34 17.99 -0.11 2.86
C LEU A 34 16.50 0.29 2.82
N ASN A 35 16.15 1.31 2.01
CA ASN A 35 14.77 1.76 1.85
C ASN A 35 13.90 0.71 1.16
N ASN A 36 14.39 0.09 0.08
CA ASN A 36 13.63 -0.94 -0.63
C ASN A 36 13.37 -2.16 0.27
N VAL A 37 14.32 -2.58 1.10
CA VAL A 37 14.07 -3.69 2.05
C VAL A 37 13.08 -3.29 3.13
N ASP A 38 13.10 -2.04 3.58
CA ASP A 38 12.08 -1.53 4.49
C ASP A 38 10.67 -1.69 3.91
N ASP A 39 10.50 -1.21 2.68
CA ASP A 39 9.22 -1.21 1.98
C ASP A 39 8.77 -2.62 1.60
N LEU A 40 9.70 -3.52 1.24
CA LEU A 40 9.43 -4.94 0.96
C LEU A 40 9.00 -5.72 2.20
N LEU A 41 9.51 -5.35 3.37
CA LEU A 41 9.16 -5.99 4.64
C LEU A 41 7.91 -5.38 5.27
N TYR A 42 7.60 -4.13 4.93
CA TYR A 42 6.66 -3.33 5.69
C TYR A 42 5.97 -2.25 4.83
N SER A 43 4.85 -2.63 4.22
CA SER A 43 4.05 -1.76 3.35
C SER A 43 2.92 -0.98 4.02
N GLY A 44 2.62 -1.24 5.31
CA GLY A 44 1.51 -0.65 6.07
C GLY A 44 1.90 0.35 7.16
N ASP A 45 1.06 0.48 8.21
CA ASP A 45 1.28 1.41 9.32
C ASP A 45 2.56 1.08 10.12
N LYS A 46 3.59 1.92 9.98
CA LYS A 46 4.94 1.73 10.56
C LYS A 46 4.97 1.79 12.10
N LYS A 47 3.84 2.02 12.77
CA LYS A 47 3.73 2.11 14.24
C LYS A 47 4.24 0.87 14.97
N ASN A 48 4.14 -0.33 14.37
CA ASN A 48 4.62 -1.59 14.95
C ASN A 48 5.77 -2.22 14.13
N ARG A 49 6.53 -1.40 13.40
CA ARG A 49 7.67 -1.87 12.61
C ARG A 49 8.74 -2.49 13.53
N PRO A 50 9.18 -3.73 13.27
CA PRO A 50 10.21 -4.37 14.08
C PRO A 50 11.58 -3.70 13.88
N LEU A 51 12.51 -3.96 14.80
CA LEU A 51 13.91 -3.65 14.57
C LEU A 51 14.42 -4.53 13.41
N ILE A 52 14.96 -3.88 12.39
CA ILE A 52 15.69 -4.53 11.30
C ILE A 52 17.15 -4.13 11.47
N SER A 53 17.97 -5.09 11.88
CA SER A 53 19.43 -4.89 11.96
C SER A 53 20.08 -5.22 10.63
N TYR A 54 21.24 -4.61 10.37
CA TYR A 54 21.91 -4.66 9.08
C TYR A 54 23.40 -5.03 9.22
N ASP A 55 23.92 -5.77 8.26
CA ASP A 55 25.32 -6.15 8.11
C ASP A 55 25.69 -6.19 6.63
N ILE A 56 26.91 -5.78 6.28
CA ILE A 56 27.45 -5.80 4.91
C ILE A 56 28.66 -6.73 4.86
N LYS A 57 28.70 -7.64 3.89
CA LYS A 57 29.77 -8.66 3.79
C LYS A 57 30.37 -8.76 2.41
N GLU A 58 31.59 -9.29 2.39
CA GLU A 58 32.34 -9.68 1.19
C GLU A 58 31.74 -10.89 0.45
N GLY A 59 32.14 -11.04 -0.81
CA GLY A 59 31.59 -12.04 -1.73
C GLY A 59 30.51 -11.45 -2.64
N SER A 60 30.90 -10.41 -3.39
CA SER A 60 30.01 -9.34 -3.89
C SER A 60 29.47 -8.49 -2.73
N VAL A 61 28.69 -7.44 -3.01
CA VAL A 61 28.14 -6.59 -1.94
C VAL A 61 26.94 -7.31 -1.32
N ARG A 62 27.17 -8.06 -0.23
CA ARG A 62 26.12 -8.84 0.44
C ARG A 62 25.48 -8.02 1.55
N ASN A 63 24.24 -7.60 1.33
CA ASN A 63 23.44 -6.85 2.29
C ASN A 63 22.57 -7.83 3.09
N ILE A 64 22.84 -7.97 4.39
CA ILE A 64 22.16 -8.93 5.27
C ILE A 64 21.30 -8.18 6.28
N PHE A 65 20.00 -8.42 6.21
CA PHE A 65 19.00 -7.80 7.09
C PHE A 65 18.43 -8.83 8.03
N LYS A 66 18.41 -8.57 9.34
CA LYS A 66 17.90 -9.52 10.34
C LYS A 66 16.71 -8.93 11.07
N THR A 67 15.63 -9.71 11.15
CA THR A 67 14.37 -9.33 11.80
C THR A 67 13.66 -10.58 12.36
N GLY A 68 12.48 -10.41 12.95
CA GLY A 68 11.65 -11.52 13.45
C GLY A 68 11.25 -12.50 12.35
N ILE A 69 11.24 -13.80 12.67
CA ILE A 69 11.06 -14.88 11.69
C ILE A 69 9.74 -14.79 10.91
N GLN A 70 8.68 -14.26 11.52
CA GLN A 70 7.38 -14.07 10.88
C GLN A 70 7.47 -13.19 9.64
N TYR A 71 8.28 -12.13 9.69
CA TYR A 71 8.49 -11.22 8.57
C TYR A 71 9.30 -11.88 7.45
N ILE A 72 10.20 -12.79 7.82
CA ILE A 72 10.97 -13.57 6.85
C ILE A 72 10.06 -14.52 6.06
N TYR A 73 9.10 -15.18 6.73
CA TYR A 73 8.10 -16.01 6.06
C TYR A 73 7.21 -15.20 5.11
N SER A 74 6.70 -14.05 5.57
CA SER A 74 5.89 -13.15 4.73
C SER A 74 6.66 -12.69 3.50
N PHE A 75 7.91 -12.26 3.67
CA PHE A 75 8.75 -11.85 2.55
C PHE A 75 9.09 -13.00 1.59
N ASN A 76 9.36 -14.21 2.10
CA ASN A 76 9.58 -15.38 1.26
C ASN A 76 8.35 -15.75 0.41
N ALA A 77 7.13 -15.50 0.93
CA ALA A 77 5.90 -15.66 0.15
C ALA A 77 5.82 -14.64 -1.00
N VAL A 78 6.21 -13.39 -0.75
CA VAL A 78 6.32 -12.34 -1.80
C VAL A 78 7.33 -12.76 -2.87
N LEU A 79 8.52 -13.23 -2.47
CA LEU A 79 9.52 -13.73 -3.42
C LEU A 79 8.97 -14.87 -4.28
N GLY A 80 8.23 -15.80 -3.67
CA GLY A 80 7.58 -16.89 -4.39
C GLY A 80 6.54 -16.40 -5.38
N LEU A 81 5.72 -15.42 -5.01
CA LEU A 81 4.70 -14.88 -5.90
C LEU A 81 5.34 -14.25 -7.14
N ILE A 82 6.38 -13.42 -6.96
CA ILE A 82 7.12 -12.79 -8.05
C ILE A 82 7.79 -13.87 -8.93
N SER A 83 8.49 -14.84 -8.31
CA SER A 83 9.26 -15.85 -9.05
C SER A 83 8.38 -16.76 -9.90
N HIS A 84 7.14 -17.06 -9.46
CA HIS A 84 6.23 -17.96 -10.16
C HIS A 84 5.37 -17.25 -11.20
N THR A 85 5.00 -15.99 -10.98
CA THR A 85 4.06 -15.27 -11.85
C THR A 85 4.75 -14.30 -12.82
N ASN A 86 5.99 -13.89 -12.52
CA ASN A 86 6.73 -12.88 -13.26
C ASN A 86 5.97 -11.54 -13.41
N THR A 87 5.04 -11.26 -12.50
CA THR A 87 4.31 -9.98 -12.37
C THR A 87 4.41 -9.51 -10.91
N ILE A 88 4.22 -8.20 -10.71
CA ILE A 88 4.13 -7.56 -9.40
C ILE A 88 2.73 -6.99 -9.12
N ASP A 89 1.72 -7.35 -9.93
CA ASP A 89 0.32 -6.89 -9.79
C ASP A 89 -0.34 -7.27 -8.46
N TYR A 90 0.06 -8.41 -7.89
CA TYR A 90 -0.52 -8.93 -6.66
C TYR A 90 0.13 -8.35 -5.40
N LEU A 91 1.15 -7.51 -5.56
CA LEU A 91 1.81 -6.84 -4.45
C LEU A 91 1.09 -5.54 -4.14
N ASP A 92 1.10 -5.16 -2.86
CA ASP A 92 0.69 -3.81 -2.49
C ASP A 92 1.58 -2.76 -3.18
N LEU A 93 1.08 -1.53 -3.29
CA LEU A 93 1.74 -0.44 -4.01
C LEU A 93 3.18 -0.17 -3.52
N THR A 94 3.43 -0.27 -2.22
CA THR A 94 4.73 0.03 -1.61
C THR A 94 5.75 -1.06 -1.95
N THR A 95 5.36 -2.32 -1.78
CA THR A 95 6.17 -3.49 -2.12
C THR A 95 6.46 -3.55 -3.63
N ALA A 96 5.45 -3.28 -4.47
CA ALA A 96 5.61 -3.26 -5.93
C ALA A 96 6.63 -2.18 -6.37
N LYS A 97 6.51 -0.96 -5.83
CA LYS A 97 7.45 0.14 -6.08
C LYS A 97 8.88 -0.20 -5.67
N ALA A 98 9.07 -0.95 -4.59
CA ALA A 98 10.40 -1.38 -4.18
C ALA A 98 11.07 -2.29 -5.23
N ILE A 99 10.29 -3.21 -5.83
CA ILE A 99 10.79 -4.05 -6.94
C ILE A 99 11.06 -3.21 -8.19
N GLU A 100 10.18 -2.28 -8.54
CA GLU A 100 10.38 -1.34 -9.66
C GLU A 100 11.66 -0.51 -9.49
N ASN A 101 11.89 0.04 -8.29
CA ASN A 101 13.10 0.80 -7.96
C ASN A 101 14.38 -0.04 -8.11
N LEU A 102 14.36 -1.30 -7.70
CA LEU A 102 15.49 -2.21 -7.86
C LEU A 102 15.75 -2.54 -9.34
N GLN A 103 14.70 -2.73 -10.15
CA GLN A 103 14.83 -2.90 -11.60
C GLN A 103 15.41 -1.65 -12.28
N ASP A 104 14.94 -0.48 -11.88
CA ASP A 104 15.45 0.81 -12.34
C ASP A 104 16.94 0.98 -12.03
N LEU A 105 17.33 0.62 -10.80
CA LEU A 105 18.72 0.69 -10.37
C LEU A 105 19.59 -0.31 -11.14
N ALA A 106 19.11 -1.54 -11.33
CA ALA A 106 19.77 -2.57 -12.11
C ALA A 106 20.04 -2.10 -13.54
N LYS A 107 19.04 -1.50 -14.20
CA LYS A 107 19.15 -0.95 -15.56
C LYS A 107 20.13 0.24 -15.62
N LYS A 108 20.03 1.18 -14.69
CA LYS A 108 20.87 2.40 -14.65
C LYS A 108 22.34 2.10 -14.37
N LYS A 109 22.63 1.06 -13.58
CA LYS A 109 23.98 0.76 -13.09
C LYS A 109 24.59 -0.52 -13.67
N ASP A 110 23.84 -1.27 -14.48
CA ASP A 110 24.19 -2.62 -14.92
C ASP A 110 24.55 -3.53 -13.73
N PHE A 111 23.74 -3.44 -12.67
CA PHE A 111 23.85 -4.29 -11.49
C PHE A 111 22.90 -5.48 -11.60
N ALA A 112 23.23 -6.53 -10.87
CA ALA A 112 22.33 -7.64 -10.61
C ALA A 112 22.15 -7.85 -9.10
N PHE A 113 20.90 -7.92 -8.68
CA PHE A 113 20.46 -8.15 -7.31
C PHE A 113 19.93 -9.58 -7.21
N ASP A 114 20.61 -10.42 -6.44
CA ASP A 114 20.11 -11.74 -6.04
C ASP A 114 19.50 -11.63 -4.64
N ILE A 115 18.19 -11.89 -4.54
CA ILE A 115 17.40 -11.66 -3.32
C ILE A 115 16.88 -12.99 -2.79
N SER A 116 17.11 -13.26 -1.50
CA SER A 116 16.75 -14.52 -0.86
C SER A 116 16.56 -14.37 0.66
N THR A 117 16.14 -15.45 1.32
CA THR A 117 16.02 -15.50 2.79
C THR A 117 16.82 -16.66 3.39
N SER A 118 16.96 -16.68 4.72
CA SER A 118 17.54 -17.82 5.45
C SER A 118 16.64 -19.03 5.60
N LEU A 119 15.42 -19.02 5.05
CA LEU A 119 14.55 -20.18 5.13
C LEU A 119 15.12 -21.32 4.28
N GLU A 120 14.97 -22.54 4.76
CA GLU A 120 15.30 -23.73 3.98
C GLU A 120 14.35 -23.84 2.79
N GLY A 121 14.89 -24.05 1.59
CA GLY A 121 14.09 -24.04 0.35
C GLY A 121 13.46 -22.67 0.03
N SER A 122 14.06 -21.57 0.51
CA SER A 122 13.61 -20.21 0.22
C SER A 122 13.44 -19.99 -1.29
N ASN A 123 12.37 -19.27 -1.64
CA ASN A 123 12.25 -18.67 -2.96
C ASN A 123 13.37 -17.63 -3.14
N ASN A 124 13.75 -17.40 -4.38
CA ASN A 124 14.69 -16.35 -4.75
C ASN A 124 14.20 -15.62 -6.00
N ILE A 125 14.61 -14.37 -6.13
CA ILE A 125 14.45 -13.62 -7.37
C ILE A 125 15.79 -13.00 -7.73
N ARG A 126 16.04 -12.89 -9.04
CA ARG A 126 17.16 -12.14 -9.59
C ARG A 126 16.60 -10.93 -10.35
N ILE A 127 17.10 -9.76 -10.01
CA ILE A 127 16.77 -8.50 -10.68
C ILE A 127 18.03 -7.99 -11.37
N ASP A 128 18.04 -7.94 -12.70
CA ASP A 128 19.11 -7.37 -13.52
C ASP A 128 18.55 -6.48 -14.64
N LYS A 129 19.41 -6.01 -15.55
CA LYS A 129 18.99 -5.12 -16.66
C LYS A 129 17.96 -5.74 -17.61
N PHE A 130 17.81 -7.06 -17.61
CA PHE A 130 16.85 -7.78 -18.44
C PHE A 130 15.55 -8.10 -17.70
N SER A 131 15.50 -7.87 -16.39
CA SER A 131 14.28 -8.04 -15.60
C SER A 131 13.19 -7.06 -16.04
N ASP A 132 11.98 -7.59 -16.10
CA ASP A 132 10.79 -6.89 -16.58
C ASP A 132 9.54 -7.30 -15.79
N PHE A 133 9.66 -7.34 -14.46
CA PHE A 133 8.52 -7.47 -13.57
C PHE A 133 7.66 -6.21 -13.71
N LYS A 134 6.53 -6.36 -14.40
CA LYS A 134 5.60 -5.27 -14.66
C LYS A 134 4.37 -5.41 -13.80
N ARG A 135 3.77 -4.25 -13.54
CA ARG A 135 2.36 -4.17 -13.24
C ARG A 135 1.60 -3.99 -14.55
N THR A 136 0.42 -4.58 -14.63
CA THR A 136 -0.58 -4.17 -15.59
C THR A 136 -0.86 -2.69 -15.35
N ASP A 137 -0.94 -1.90 -16.44
CA ASP A 137 -1.20 -0.47 -16.34
C ASP A 137 -2.43 -0.25 -15.46
N VAL A 138 -2.21 0.45 -14.35
CA VAL A 138 -3.24 0.62 -13.34
C VAL A 138 -4.33 1.50 -13.93
N ILE A 139 -5.48 0.90 -14.21
CA ILE A 139 -6.69 1.67 -14.51
C ILE A 139 -7.19 2.19 -13.17
N TRP A 140 -6.65 3.33 -12.76
CA TRP A 140 -7.24 4.14 -11.71
C TRP A 140 -8.54 4.72 -12.24
N ALA A 141 -9.65 4.28 -11.68
CA ALA A 141 -10.95 4.87 -11.95
C ALA A 141 -11.22 5.94 -10.89
N GLU A 142 -11.71 7.09 -11.34
CA GLU A 142 -12.20 8.12 -10.45
C GLU A 142 -13.48 7.63 -9.75
N ALA A 143 -13.51 7.71 -8.43
CA ALA A 143 -14.61 7.25 -7.61
C ALA A 143 -14.87 8.21 -6.44
N GLU A 144 -16.05 8.09 -5.84
CA GLU A 144 -16.42 8.79 -4.63
C GLU A 144 -16.53 7.82 -3.46
N PHE A 145 -15.96 8.23 -2.32
CA PHE A 145 -15.88 7.45 -1.11
C PHE A 145 -16.59 8.17 0.03
N TYR A 146 -17.09 7.38 0.97
CA TYR A 146 -17.76 7.86 2.16
C TYR A 146 -16.99 7.34 3.37
N PHE A 147 -16.24 8.22 4.01
CA PHE A 147 -15.50 7.88 5.22
C PHE A 147 -16.24 8.38 6.43
N TYR A 148 -16.37 7.56 7.47
CA TYR A 148 -16.98 7.94 8.73
C TYR A 148 -15.96 7.82 9.85
N GLY A 149 -15.92 8.82 10.72
CA GLY A 149 -14.94 8.83 11.80
C GLY A 149 -14.95 10.13 12.57
N LYS A 150 -13.93 10.28 13.43
CA LYS A 150 -13.75 11.49 14.25
C LYS A 150 -12.79 12.45 13.55
N ILE A 151 -13.22 13.70 13.32
CA ILE A 151 -12.32 14.72 12.79
C ILE A 151 -11.32 15.11 13.89
N THR A 152 -10.04 14.86 13.67
CA THR A 152 -8.97 15.15 14.66
C THR A 152 -8.16 16.39 14.31
N ASN A 153 -8.17 16.79 13.04
CA ASN A 153 -7.52 18.00 12.54
C ASN A 153 -8.28 18.56 11.33
N ALA A 154 -8.31 19.87 11.19
CA ALA A 154 -8.80 20.56 10.00
C ALA A 154 -8.03 21.88 9.85
N GLY A 155 -7.33 22.06 8.73
CA GLY A 155 -6.59 23.29 8.44
C GLY A 155 -5.35 23.09 7.58
N GLY A 156 -4.61 24.16 7.38
CA GLY A 156 -3.37 24.20 6.61
C GLY A 156 -3.13 25.60 6.05
N LYS A 157 -1.86 26.01 5.97
CA LYS A 157 -1.49 27.35 5.48
C LYS A 157 -1.77 27.52 3.99
N ASP A 158 -1.19 26.64 3.16
CA ASP A 158 -1.30 26.70 1.70
C ASP A 158 -2.14 25.54 1.13
N LYS A 159 -2.16 24.40 1.85
CA LYS A 159 -2.86 23.17 1.46
C LYS A 159 -3.71 22.67 2.64
N ALA A 160 -4.91 23.22 2.77
CA ALA A 160 -5.84 22.79 3.81
C ALA A 160 -6.29 21.34 3.60
N ASN A 161 -6.49 20.63 4.71
CA ASN A 161 -6.94 19.24 4.71
C ASN A 161 -7.66 18.93 6.03
N ILE A 162 -8.46 17.86 6.00
CA ILE A 162 -9.17 17.29 7.15
C ILE A 162 -8.52 15.94 7.46
N HIS A 163 -8.21 15.69 8.73
CA HIS A 163 -7.77 14.39 9.22
C HIS A 163 -8.94 13.69 9.90
N LEU A 164 -9.43 12.62 9.29
CA LEU A 164 -10.52 11.81 9.80
C LEU A 164 -9.96 10.51 10.38
N LEU A 165 -10.11 10.31 11.69
CA LEU A 165 -9.78 9.04 12.33
C LEU A 165 -10.94 8.06 12.12
N THR A 166 -10.72 7.09 11.25
CA THR A 166 -11.65 6.00 10.92
C THR A 166 -11.26 4.72 11.65
N ASP A 167 -12.22 3.82 11.85
CA ASP A 167 -11.98 2.52 12.49
C ASP A 167 -11.26 1.55 11.53
N GLU A 168 -11.56 1.62 10.23
CA GLU A 168 -11.05 0.68 9.21
C GLU A 168 -9.67 1.08 8.66
N TYR A 169 -9.45 2.36 8.38
CA TYR A 169 -8.27 2.84 7.65
C TYR A 169 -7.34 3.72 8.50
N GLY A 170 -7.60 3.82 9.80
CA GLY A 170 -6.87 4.74 10.67
C GLY A 170 -7.11 6.20 10.26
N THR A 171 -6.05 7.01 10.25
CA THR A 171 -6.18 8.44 9.89
C THR A 171 -6.18 8.64 8.38
N VAL A 172 -7.34 8.99 7.84
CA VAL A 172 -7.52 9.37 6.44
C VAL A 172 -7.36 10.88 6.30
N ARG A 173 -6.49 11.31 5.38
CA ARG A 173 -6.23 12.72 5.10
C ARG A 173 -6.92 13.12 3.81
N ILE A 174 -7.76 14.16 3.88
CA ILE A 174 -8.61 14.59 2.78
C ILE A 174 -8.30 16.06 2.50
N GLN A 175 -7.80 16.36 1.30
CA GLN A 175 -7.53 17.71 0.84
C GLN A 175 -8.86 18.48 0.81
N THR A 176 -8.92 19.66 1.44
CA THR A 176 -10.14 20.47 1.50
C THR A 176 -9.86 21.90 1.05
N PRO A 177 -10.81 22.58 0.39
CA PRO A 177 -10.68 24.01 0.10
C PRO A 177 -10.57 24.83 1.39
N ILE A 178 -9.68 25.83 1.43
CA ILE A 178 -9.60 26.76 2.56
C ILE A 178 -10.95 27.46 2.78
N SER A 179 -11.60 27.87 1.69
CA SER A 179 -12.91 28.53 1.70
C SER A 179 -14.00 27.71 2.38
N PHE A 180 -13.93 26.37 2.28
CA PHE A 180 -14.87 25.50 2.97
C PHE A 180 -14.72 25.64 4.49
N LEU A 181 -13.48 25.63 5.00
CA LEU A 181 -13.20 25.80 6.43
C LEU A 181 -13.52 27.21 6.93
N GLU A 182 -13.30 28.24 6.11
CA GLU A 182 -13.65 29.63 6.45
C GLU A 182 -15.15 29.85 6.62
N GLN A 183 -15.96 29.13 5.83
CA GLN A 183 -17.42 29.22 5.85
C GLN A 183 -18.08 28.30 6.88
N GLN A 184 -17.30 27.47 7.58
CA GLN A 184 -17.85 26.64 8.66
C GLN A 184 -18.22 27.50 9.85
N GLU A 185 -19.52 27.66 10.09
CA GLU A 185 -20.06 28.36 11.25
C GLU A 185 -19.96 27.53 12.53
N GLU A 186 -20.07 26.20 12.41
CA GLU A 186 -19.95 25.29 13.54
C GLU A 186 -18.56 24.66 13.65
N ASN A 187 -18.11 24.44 14.88
CA ASN A 187 -16.91 23.65 15.12
C ASN A 187 -17.11 22.19 14.68
N ILE A 188 -16.30 21.73 13.73
CA ILE A 188 -16.29 20.34 13.25
C ILE A 188 -15.24 19.47 13.98
N LEU A 189 -14.26 20.09 14.65
CA LEU A 189 -13.18 19.36 15.32
C LEU A 189 -13.73 18.50 16.46
N TYR A 190 -13.25 17.26 16.49
CA TYR A 190 -13.60 16.21 17.46
C TYR A 190 -15.04 15.71 17.41
N LYS A 191 -15.83 16.13 16.42
CA LYS A 191 -17.14 15.53 16.11
C LYS A 191 -16.95 14.25 15.28
N SER A 192 -17.85 13.29 15.49
CA SER A 192 -18.00 12.14 14.59
C SER A 192 -18.87 12.57 13.43
N LEU A 193 -18.32 12.51 12.21
CA LEU A 193 -18.94 12.99 10.99
C LEU A 193 -18.59 12.04 9.83
N GLY A 194 -19.41 12.08 8.79
CA GLY A 194 -19.05 11.52 7.49
C GLY A 194 -18.33 12.57 6.64
N VAL A 195 -17.38 12.13 5.83
CA VAL A 195 -16.76 12.93 4.77
C VAL A 195 -16.94 12.18 3.46
N ARG A 196 -17.61 12.82 2.51
CA ARG A 196 -17.61 12.36 1.12
C ARG A 196 -16.39 12.95 0.44
N ALA A 197 -15.59 12.09 -0.17
CA ALA A 197 -14.37 12.48 -0.85
C ALA A 197 -14.30 11.83 -2.23
N LYS A 198 -13.67 12.55 -3.16
CA LYS A 198 -13.33 12.09 -4.49
C LYS A 198 -11.90 11.57 -4.49
N GLY A 199 -11.63 10.48 -5.19
CA GLY A 199 -10.27 9.97 -5.34
C GLY A 199 -10.20 8.88 -6.40
N ASN A 200 -9.07 8.18 -6.43
CA ASN A 200 -8.86 7.10 -7.36
C ASN A 200 -9.03 5.75 -6.67
N GLN A 201 -9.76 4.85 -7.32
CA GLN A 201 -9.85 3.44 -6.95
C GLN A 201 -9.15 2.58 -8.00
N HIS A 202 -8.42 1.58 -7.54
CA HIS A 202 -7.86 0.56 -8.41
C HIS A 202 -9.00 -0.30 -8.96
N SER A 203 -9.15 -0.34 -10.29
CA SER A 203 -10.31 -0.98 -10.93
C SER A 203 -10.41 -2.50 -10.66
N GLU A 204 -9.29 -3.18 -10.44
CA GLU A 204 -9.28 -4.65 -10.26
C GLU A 204 -9.45 -5.09 -8.80
N ASN A 205 -8.63 -4.59 -7.87
CA ASN A 205 -8.61 -5.04 -6.49
C ASN A 205 -9.42 -4.14 -5.52
N GLY A 206 -9.93 -3.01 -6.00
CA GLY A 206 -10.73 -2.08 -5.20
C GLY A 206 -9.93 -1.20 -4.22
N GLU A 207 -8.61 -1.24 -4.23
CA GLU A 207 -7.74 -0.44 -3.36
C GLU A 207 -7.95 1.07 -3.62
N ILE A 208 -7.97 1.86 -2.56
CA ILE A 208 -8.19 3.31 -2.61
C ILE A 208 -6.84 4.03 -2.56
N ASP A 209 -6.61 4.98 -3.47
CA ASP A 209 -5.48 5.90 -3.37
C ASP A 209 -5.76 6.98 -2.30
N PHE A 210 -5.29 6.74 -1.08
CA PHE A 210 -5.41 7.69 0.04
C PHE A 210 -4.50 8.93 -0.09
N THR A 211 -3.63 9.01 -1.10
CA THR A 211 -2.69 10.15 -1.23
C THR A 211 -3.34 11.40 -1.82
N ASN A 212 -4.40 11.24 -2.63
CA ASN A 212 -5.06 12.31 -3.37
C ASN A 212 -6.59 12.30 -3.19
N LEU A 213 -7.06 12.31 -1.94
CA LEU A 213 -8.48 12.45 -1.65
C LEU A 213 -8.88 13.92 -1.64
N GLU A 214 -9.87 14.29 -2.46
CA GLU A 214 -10.44 15.63 -2.53
C GLU A 214 -11.80 15.69 -1.82
N PHE A 215 -11.97 16.65 -0.93
CA PHE A 215 -13.20 16.87 -0.20
C PHE A 215 -14.35 17.25 -1.13
N ILE A 216 -15.51 16.59 -0.97
CA ILE A 216 -16.77 16.99 -1.61
C ILE A 216 -17.69 17.66 -0.58
N GLU A 217 -18.06 16.94 0.49
CA GLU A 217 -19.00 17.45 1.50
C GLU A 217 -18.82 16.76 2.86
N LEU A 218 -19.27 17.46 3.91
CA LEU A 218 -19.49 16.86 5.23
C LEU A 218 -20.89 16.26 5.27
N ILE A 219 -20.99 15.10 5.89
CA ILE A 219 -22.24 14.39 6.11
C ILE A 219 -22.45 14.31 7.61
N ASP A 220 -23.62 14.74 8.07
CA ASP A 220 -24.00 14.53 9.45
C ASP A 220 -24.02 13.03 9.74
N TYR A 221 -23.17 12.62 10.69
CA TYR A 221 -23.18 11.25 11.15
C TYR A 221 -24.37 11.07 12.09
N ASN A 222 -25.50 10.66 11.52
CA ASN A 222 -26.67 10.26 12.27
C ASN A 222 -26.74 8.72 12.27
N PRO A 223 -26.25 8.02 13.31
CA PRO A 223 -26.25 6.55 13.36
C PRO A 223 -27.66 5.95 13.54
N ILE A 224 -28.72 6.75 13.34
CA ILE A 224 -30.10 6.29 13.38
C ILE A 224 -30.39 5.53 12.09
N PHE A 225 -30.63 4.24 12.24
CA PHE A 225 -31.15 3.38 11.18
C PHE A 225 -32.47 3.96 10.63
N ASP A 226 -32.46 4.44 9.38
CA ASP A 226 -33.65 4.92 8.66
C ASP A 226 -33.97 4.00 7.48
N GLU A 227 -34.93 3.10 7.71
CA GLU A 227 -35.42 2.14 6.72
C GLU A 227 -36.03 2.82 5.48
N ASN A 228 -36.65 3.99 5.64
CA ASN A 228 -37.30 4.71 4.54
C ASN A 228 -36.27 5.39 3.63
N TYR A 229 -35.21 5.93 4.20
CA TYR A 229 -34.09 6.49 3.43
C TYR A 229 -33.36 5.41 2.62
N LEU A 230 -33.06 4.26 3.25
CA LEU A 230 -32.46 3.12 2.56
C LEU A 230 -33.36 2.60 1.43
N LYS A 231 -34.67 2.57 1.64
CA LYS A 231 -35.64 2.22 0.60
C LYS A 231 -35.55 3.18 -0.60
N LYS A 232 -35.44 4.50 -0.36
CA LYS A 232 -35.28 5.50 -1.44
C LYS A 232 -33.97 5.33 -2.21
N LEU A 233 -32.84 5.06 -1.54
CA LEU A 233 -31.56 4.80 -2.20
C LEU A 233 -31.63 3.53 -3.06
N ARG A 234 -32.25 2.47 -2.52
CA ARG A 234 -32.48 1.22 -3.27
C ARG A 234 -33.37 1.45 -4.49
N ASP A 235 -34.41 2.27 -4.36
CA ASP A 235 -35.32 2.59 -5.47
C ASP A 235 -34.61 3.44 -6.55
N LYS A 236 -33.73 4.37 -6.17
CA LYS A 236 -32.85 5.08 -7.12
C LYS A 236 -31.87 4.13 -7.83
N ALA A 237 -31.20 3.24 -7.09
CA ALA A 237 -30.27 2.27 -7.64
C ALA A 237 -30.95 1.23 -8.55
N LYS A 238 -32.21 0.91 -8.29
CA LYS A 238 -33.06 0.07 -9.18
C LYS A 238 -33.36 0.71 -10.52
N GLN A 239 -33.42 2.03 -10.59
CA GLN A 239 -33.67 2.74 -11.85
C GLN A 239 -32.43 2.77 -12.76
N SER A 240 -31.22 2.67 -12.21
CA SER A 240 -29.97 2.70 -12.99
C SER A 240 -29.39 1.32 -13.26
N TRP A 241 -29.22 0.47 -12.24
CA TRP A 241 -28.39 -0.74 -12.31
C TRP A 241 -29.08 -2.05 -11.87
N LEU A 242 -30.07 -2.01 -10.97
CA LEU A 242 -30.69 -3.25 -10.42
C LEU A 242 -31.94 -3.72 -11.17
N SER A 243 -32.22 -3.22 -12.37
CA SER A 243 -33.36 -3.68 -13.18
C SER A 243 -33.15 -5.12 -13.66
N GLY A 244 -33.50 -6.09 -12.81
CA GLY A 244 -33.35 -7.52 -13.06
C GLY A 244 -32.66 -8.32 -11.95
N ILE A 245 -32.13 -7.67 -10.91
CA ILE A 245 -31.44 -8.35 -9.80
C ILE A 245 -32.27 -8.26 -8.54
N ASN A 246 -32.53 -9.40 -7.88
CA ASN A 246 -33.10 -9.43 -6.53
C ASN A 246 -31.98 -9.13 -5.51
N PRO A 247 -31.96 -7.93 -4.89
CA PRO A 247 -30.83 -7.51 -4.06
C PRO A 247 -30.65 -8.38 -2.81
N ASP A 248 -31.74 -8.89 -2.26
CA ASP A 248 -31.70 -9.72 -1.04
C ASP A 248 -31.13 -11.11 -1.35
N GLU A 249 -31.42 -11.64 -2.54
CA GLU A 249 -30.87 -12.91 -3.01
C GLU A 249 -29.39 -12.80 -3.36
N TRP A 250 -29.01 -11.73 -4.04
CA TRP A 250 -27.60 -11.43 -4.35
C TRP A 250 -26.77 -11.20 -3.09
N LEU A 251 -27.29 -10.44 -2.11
CA LEU A 251 -26.63 -10.25 -0.82
C LEU A 251 -26.47 -11.57 -0.04
N ARG A 252 -27.47 -12.46 -0.08
CA ARG A 252 -27.38 -13.79 0.51
C ARG A 252 -26.29 -14.64 -0.16
N GLN A 253 -26.18 -14.59 -1.49
CA GLN A 253 -25.13 -15.31 -2.22
C GLN A 253 -23.73 -14.79 -1.87
N ILE A 254 -23.54 -13.46 -1.79
CA ILE A 254 -22.25 -12.86 -1.46
C ILE A 254 -21.83 -13.09 -0.01
N ARG A 255 -22.78 -13.02 0.92
CA ARG A 255 -22.50 -13.25 2.35
C ARG A 255 -22.20 -14.71 2.69
N GLY A 256 -22.33 -15.60 1.71
CA GLY A 256 -22.15 -17.04 1.88
C GLY A 256 -23.31 -17.63 2.68
N ASN A 257 -24.07 -18.54 2.08
CA ASN A 257 -24.99 -19.38 2.85
C ASN A 257 -24.17 -20.25 3.82
N TYR A 258 -24.09 -19.83 5.08
CA TYR A 258 -23.94 -20.75 6.20
C TYR A 258 -25.32 -21.04 6.76
N GLU A 259 -26.14 -21.80 6.03
CA GLU A 259 -27.15 -22.64 6.69
C GLU A 259 -27.18 -23.99 5.97
N SER A 260 -26.84 -25.01 6.75
CA SER A 260 -27.12 -26.43 6.51
C SER A 260 -28.56 -26.72 6.89
#